data_AF-A0A9D2I078-F1
#
_entry.id   AF-A0A9D2I078-F1
#
_cell.length_a   1.000
_cell.length_b   1.000
_cell.length_c   1.000
_cell.angle_alpha   90.00
_cell.angle_beta   90.00
_cell.angle_gamma   90.00
#
_symmetry.space_group_name_H-M   'P 1'
#
loop_
_entity.id
_entity.type
_entity.pdbx_description
1 polymer ?
#
loop_
_entity_poly.entity_id
_entity_poly.type
_entity_poly.pdbx_seq_one_letter_code
_entity_poly.pdbx_strand_id
1 'polypeptide(L)' 'FLCDIFSSAREQKGDVSILDLAGKVEKGAEILVVDNMSPLLAYKDAVVIFMGAGDIQKFAASYEELLSHSVKRTN' A
#
# COMPACT_ATOMS: atom_id res chain seq x y z
N PHE A 1 5.52 4.52 1.06
CA PHE A 1 4.84 3.27 1.42
C PHE A 1 5.19 2.19 0.43
N LEU A 2 5.36 0.97 0.92
CA LEU A 2 5.71 -0.21 0.14
C LEU A 2 4.75 -1.35 0.52
N CYS A 3 4.33 -2.16 -0.43
CA CYS A 3 3.50 -3.34 -0.18
C CYS A 3 4.35 -4.60 -0.35
N ASP A 4 3.96 -5.70 0.29
CA ASP A 4 4.67 -6.97 0.13
C ASP A 4 4.87 -7.36 -1.34
N ILE A 5 6.04 -7.95 -1.62
CA ILE A 5 6.35 -8.45 -2.97
C ILE A 5 5.63 -9.77 -3.14
N PHE A 6 4.64 -9.79 -4.03
CA PHE A 6 3.99 -11.00 -4.47
C PHE A 6 4.74 -11.55 -5.68
N SER A 7 5.33 -12.74 -5.54
CA SER A 7 6.03 -13.43 -6.62
C SER A 7 5.12 -13.56 -7.84
N SER A 8 5.59 -13.11 -9.01
CA SER A 8 4.82 -13.32 -10.22
C SER A 8 4.82 -14.80 -10.60
N ALA A 9 3.74 -15.29 -11.23
CA ALA A 9 3.70 -16.64 -11.80
C ALA A 9 4.80 -16.91 -12.86
N ARG A 10 5.56 -15.87 -13.27
CA ARG A 10 6.66 -15.92 -14.23
C ARG A 10 8.04 -15.98 -13.55
N GLU A 11 8.15 -15.79 -12.24
CA GLU A 11 9.41 -15.84 -11.51
C GLU A 11 9.62 -17.22 -10.88
N GLN A 12 10.65 -17.94 -11.34
CA GLN A 12 11.01 -19.25 -10.78
C GLN A 12 11.76 -19.16 -9.44
N LYS A 13 12.40 -18.02 -9.16
CA LYS A 13 13.10 -17.68 -7.92
C LYS A 13 13.25 -16.16 -7.83
N GLY A 14 12.49 -15.52 -6.97
CA GLY A 14 12.69 -14.13 -6.57
C GLY A 14 13.25 -14.10 -5.16
N ASP A 15 14.55 -13.84 -5.02
CA ASP A 15 15.25 -13.72 -3.72
C ASP A 15 15.12 -12.30 -3.11
N VAL A 16 14.28 -11.45 -3.69
CA VAL A 16 14.13 -10.04 -3.28
C VAL A 16 12.94 -9.91 -2.36
N SER A 17 13.18 -9.52 -1.11
CA SER A 17 12.14 -9.19 -0.15
C SER A 17 11.76 -7.72 -0.22
N ILE A 18 10.58 -7.37 0.30
CA ILE A 18 10.18 -5.95 0.41
C ILE A 18 11.11 -5.16 1.33
N LEU A 19 11.74 -5.84 2.30
CA LEU A 19 12.70 -5.24 3.23
C LEU A 19 13.99 -4.82 2.51
N ASP A 20 14.44 -5.59 1.52
CA ASP A 20 15.60 -5.22 0.69
C ASP A 20 15.34 -3.95 -0.11
N LEU A 21 14.10 -3.78 -0.60
CA LEU A 21 13.69 -2.55 -1.27
C LEU A 21 13.57 -1.39 -0.28
N ALA A 22 12.98 -1.62 0.90
CA ALA A 22 12.85 -0.62 1.95
C ALA A 22 14.22 -0.08 2.39
N GLY A 23 15.23 -0.94 2.50
CA GLY A 23 16.60 -0.56 2.83
C GLY A 23 17.29 0.32 1.78
N LYS A 24 16.80 0.33 0.53
CA LYS A 24 17.31 1.22 -0.54
C LYS A 24 16.61 2.58 -0.58
N VAL A 25 15.51 2.75 0.14
CA VAL A 25 14.79 4.03 0.19
C VAL A 25 15.40 4.91 1.27
N GLU A 26 16.27 5.84 0.87
CA GLU A 26 17.01 6.72 1.79
C GLU A 26 16.13 7.55 2.73
N LYS A 27 14.92 7.91 2.30
CA LYS A 27 13.95 8.69 3.10
C LYS A 27 13.14 7.85 4.08
N GLY A 28 13.41 6.54 4.15
CA GLY A 28 12.61 5.57 4.87
C GLY A 28 11.41 5.11 4.04
N ALA A 29 11.02 3.85 4.26
CA ALA A 29 9.84 3.27 3.67
C ALA A 29 9.02 2.56 4.74
N GLU A 30 7.72 2.87 4.79
CA GLU A 30 6.77 2.15 5.62
C GLU A 30 6.09 1.06 4.81
N ILE A 31 6.00 -0.13 5.39
CA ILE A 31 5.32 -1.27 4.77
C ILE A 31 3.83 -1.17 5.10
N LEU A 32 2.99 -1.19 4.06
CA LEU A 32 1.54 -1.29 4.17
C LEU A 32 1.11 -2.74 3.97
N VAL A 33 0.18 -3.16 4.82
CA VAL A 33 -0.54 -4.42 4.70
C VAL A 33 -1.98 -4.11 4.31
N VAL A 34 -2.58 -4.94 3.47
CA VAL A 34 -3.93 -4.71 2.93
C VAL A 34 -4.99 -4.57 4.05
N ASP A 35 -4.78 -5.24 5.18
CA ASP A 35 -5.67 -5.21 6.34
C ASP A 35 -5.55 -3.92 7.17
N ASN A 36 -4.50 -3.12 6.96
CA ASN A 36 -4.25 -1.90 7.72
C ASN A 36 -3.80 -0.74 6.82
N MET A 37 -4.78 -0.11 6.18
CA MET A 37 -4.59 1.10 5.36
C MET A 37 -4.73 2.40 6.17
N SER A 38 -4.91 2.31 7.49
CA SER A 38 -5.06 3.44 8.41
C SER A 38 -3.94 4.49 8.36
N PRO A 39 -2.66 4.13 8.12
CA PRO A 39 -1.60 5.14 7.99
C PRO A 39 -1.88 6.18 6.90
N LEU A 40 -2.61 5.81 5.85
CA LEU A 40 -2.95 6.72 4.76
C LEU A 40 -4.00 7.78 5.17
N LEU A 41 -4.83 7.50 6.20
CA LEU A 41 -5.82 8.47 6.69
C LEU A 41 -5.19 9.68 7.40
N ALA A 42 -3.91 9.60 7.77
CA ALA A 42 -3.19 10.74 8.34
C ALA A 42 -3.02 11.90 7.35
N TYR A 43 -3.08 11.61 6.04
CA TYR A 43 -2.95 12.60 4.98
C TYR A 43 -4.31 13.21 4.64
N LYS A 44 -4.44 14.53 4.81
CA LYS A 44 -5.60 15.32 4.40
C LYS A 44 -5.28 16.10 3.13
N ASP A 45 -6.28 16.28 2.27
CA ASP A 45 -6.15 17.02 1.01
C ASP A 45 -5.01 16.53 0.09
N ALA A 46 -4.77 15.22 0.10
CA ALA A 46 -3.71 14.56 -0.66
C ALA A 46 -4.25 13.66 -1.76
N VAL A 47 -3.46 13.47 -2.83
CA VAL A 47 -3.73 12.49 -3.88
C VAL A 47 -2.91 11.24 -3.61
N VAL A 48 -3.58 10.11 -3.41
CA VAL A 48 -2.94 8.81 -3.20
C VAL A 48 -2.91 8.06 -4.53
N ILE A 49 -1.71 7.66 -4.98
CA ILE A 49 -1.52 6.88 -6.21
C ILE A 49 -1.14 5.45 -5.82
N PHE A 50 -2.02 4.50 -6.15
CA PHE A 50 -1.74 3.07 -6.02
C PHE A 50 -1.12 2.57 -7.33
N MET A 51 0.15 2.14 -7.27
CA MET A 51 0.90 1.64 -8.42
C MET A 51 1.48 0.26 -8.14
N GLY A 52 1.40 -0.64 -9.12
CA GLY A 52 1.90 -2.01 -9.01
C GLY A 52 1.16 -2.97 -9.94
N ALA A 53 1.68 -4.19 -10.04
CA ALA A 53 1.01 -5.30 -10.72
C ALA A 53 0.38 -6.26 -9.70
N GLY A 54 -0.71 -6.93 -10.08
CA GLY A 54 -1.38 -7.91 -9.22
C GLY A 54 -2.42 -7.29 -8.28
N ASP A 55 -2.29 -7.55 -6.99
CA ASP A 55 -3.31 -7.27 -5.97
C ASP A 55 -3.45 -5.80 -5.53
N ILE A 56 -2.82 -4.87 -6.26
CA ILE A 56 -2.85 -3.44 -5.93
C ILE A 56 -4.27 -2.86 -5.82
N GLN A 57 -5.22 -3.41 -6.59
CA GLN A 57 -6.63 -3.02 -6.53
C GLN A 57 -7.27 -3.34 -5.17
N LYS A 58 -6.83 -4.40 -4.48
CA LYS A 58 -7.32 -4.75 -3.14
C LYS A 58 -6.92 -3.71 -2.10
N PHE A 59 -5.71 -3.15 -2.23
CA PHE A 59 -5.23 -2.06 -1.37
C PHE A 59 -6.06 -0.80 -1.58
N ALA A 60 -6.36 -0.45 -2.84
CA ALA A 60 -7.23 0.68 -3.14
C ALA A 60 -8.63 0.49 -2.55
N ALA A 61 -9.25 -0.68 -2.75
CA ALA A 61 -10.57 -0.99 -2.21
C ALA A 61 -10.61 -0.94 -0.67
N SER A 62 -9.63 -1.55 0.01
CA SER A 62 -9.50 -1.51 1.48
C SER A 62 -9.36 -0.06 1.99
N TYR A 63 -8.58 0.77 1.30
CA TYR A 63 -8.44 2.17 1.64
C TYR A 63 -9.73 2.97 1.40
N GLU A 64 -10.44 2.75 0.30
CA GLU A 64 -11.72 3.38 0.02
C GLU A 64 -12.79 3.03 1.05
N GLU A 65 -12.88 1.75 1.44
CA GLU A 65 -13.79 1.29 2.48
C GLU A 65 -13.47 1.99 3.81
N LEU A 66 -12.20 2.00 4.21
CA LEU A 66 -11.75 2.67 5.42
C LEU A 66 -12.02 4.19 5.40
N LEU A 67 -11.82 4.83 4.24
CA LEU A 67 -12.12 6.25 4.06
C LEU A 67 -13.63 6.52 4.18
N SER A 68 -14.47 5.64 3.62
CA SER A 68 -15.93 5.76 3.68
C SER A 68 -16.47 5.70 5.12
N HIS A 69 -15.82 4.92 6.00
CA HIS A 69 -16.17 4.82 7.41
C HIS A 69 -15.58 5.92 8.28
N SER A 70 -14.44 6.50 7.89
CA SER A 70 -13.75 7.55 8.66
C SER A 70 -14.23 8.96 8.32
N VAL A 71 -14.63 9.21 7.06
CA VAL A 71 -15.25 10.48 6.66
C VAL A 71 -16.72 10.47 7.08
N LYS A 72 -16.99 10.96 8.29
CA LYS A 72 -18.35 11.37 8.65
C LYS A 72 -18.80 12.40 7.60
N ARG A 73 -19.83 12.07 6.82
CA ARG A 73 -20.52 13.03 5.95
C ARG A 73 -21.08 14.14 6.81
N THR A 74 -20.30 15.20 7.03
CA THR A 74 -20.84 16.48 7.49
C THR A 74 -21.65 17.05 6.33
N ASN A 75 -22.96 16.99 6.52
CA ASN A 75 -23.99 17.49 5.62
C ASN A 75 -24.05 19.02 5.62
#